data_AF-A0AAJ4XV91-F1
#
_entry.id   AF-A0AAJ4XV91-F1
#
_cell.length_a   1.000
_cell.length_b   1.000
_cell.length_c   1.000
_cell.angle_alpha   90.00
_cell.angle_beta   90.00
_cell.angle_gamma   90.00
#
_symmetry.space_group_name_H-M   'P 1'
#
loop_
_entity.id
_entity.type
_entity.pdbx_description
1 polymer ?
#
loop_
_entity_poly.entity_id
_entity_poly.type
_entity_poly.pdbx_seq_one_letter_code
_entity_poly.pdbx_strand_id
1 'polypeptide(L)'
;MTPTPANIPELLLPLAVSIGDLIPYYRNPRNGDLPSIAESLTVNGQYGAIVVNKGTHTGRHNEILAGNHIYAAARQLGWEQIAVTWVDVDNDAAARIVIVDNRTNDLAGYDSVLLAEILSEIPDLSGTGYDRESVDRLLDDTSLPETLELTSDGAGTGAAATVDYL
;
A
#
# COMPACT_ATOMS: atom_id res chain seq x y z
N MET A 1 -24.15 23.29 5.57
CA MET A 1 -23.19 22.17 5.62
C MET A 1 -22.27 22.34 4.43
N THR A 2 -21.00 22.61 4.66
CA THR A 2 -19.99 22.64 3.60
C THR A 2 -19.92 21.24 2.99
N PRO A 3 -20.03 21.06 1.67
CA PRO A 3 -19.95 19.72 1.09
C PRO A 3 -18.60 19.11 1.45
N THR A 4 -18.63 17.89 1.98
CA THR A 4 -17.46 17.03 2.12
C THR A 4 -16.76 16.99 0.75
N PRO A 5 -15.50 17.45 0.58
CA PRO A 5 -14.74 17.13 -0.62
C PRO A 5 -14.81 15.63 -0.81
N ALA A 6 -15.30 15.19 -1.97
CA ALA A 6 -15.76 13.82 -2.21
C ALA A 6 -14.74 12.71 -1.89
N ASN A 7 -13.48 13.08 -1.67
CA ASN A 7 -12.37 12.17 -1.50
C ASN A 7 -11.74 12.19 -0.09
N ILE A 8 -12.27 12.97 0.86
CA ILE A 8 -11.82 12.98 2.27
C ILE A 8 -13.01 12.63 3.17
N PRO A 9 -12.94 11.59 4.02
CA PRO A 9 -14.02 11.20 4.91
C PRO A 9 -14.28 12.26 5.98
N GLU A 10 -15.51 12.31 6.48
CA GLU A 10 -15.98 13.35 7.42
C GLU A 10 -15.06 13.51 8.64
N LEU A 11 -14.59 12.40 9.19
CA LEU A 11 -13.69 12.40 10.36
C LEU A 11 -12.31 12.99 10.09
N LEU A 12 -11.88 13.06 8.83
CA LEU A 12 -10.60 13.65 8.43
C LEU A 12 -10.74 15.09 7.91
N LEU A 13 -11.96 15.60 7.69
CA LEU A 13 -12.17 16.98 7.24
C LEU A 13 -11.53 18.05 8.15
N PRO A 14 -11.54 17.93 9.49
CA PRO A 14 -10.86 18.89 10.36
C PRO A 14 -9.34 18.95 10.17
N LEU A 15 -8.76 17.95 9.51
CA LEU A 15 -7.33 17.83 9.20
C LEU A 15 -7.00 18.27 7.77
N ALA A 16 -8.00 18.63 6.95
CA ALA A 16 -7.81 19.00 5.56
C ALA A 16 -7.11 20.36 5.43
N VAL A 17 -6.10 20.40 4.56
CA VAL A 17 -5.37 21.63 4.18
C VAL A 17 -5.22 21.71 2.67
N SER A 18 -4.92 22.89 2.16
CA SER A 18 -4.60 23.10 0.73
C SER A 18 -3.40 22.24 0.33
N ILE A 19 -3.55 21.43 -0.72
CA ILE A 19 -2.46 20.60 -1.21
C ILE A 19 -1.31 21.44 -1.77
N GLY A 20 -1.60 22.67 -2.23
CA GLY A 20 -0.59 23.60 -2.75
C GLY A 20 0.40 24.10 -1.68
N ASP A 21 0.03 23.99 -0.40
CA ASP A 21 0.82 24.50 0.73
C ASP A 21 1.84 23.48 1.24
N LEU A 22 1.81 22.25 0.71
CA LEU A 22 2.65 21.14 1.15
C LEU A 22 3.83 20.93 0.22
N ILE A 23 4.98 20.60 0.81
CA ILE A 23 6.24 20.41 0.12
C ILE A 23 6.66 18.94 0.24
N PRO A 24 6.92 18.23 -0.86
CA PRO A 24 7.47 16.87 -0.79
C PRO A 24 8.80 16.84 -0.03
N TYR A 25 9.09 15.76 0.71
CA TYR A 25 10.37 15.62 1.39
C TYR A 25 11.52 15.62 0.37
N TYR A 26 12.41 16.60 0.49
CA TYR A 26 13.47 16.89 -0.49
C TYR A 26 14.45 15.74 -0.74
N ARG A 27 14.51 14.77 0.17
CA ARG A 27 15.40 13.59 0.11
C ARG A 27 14.64 12.27 0.23
N ASN A 28 13.42 12.20 -0.28
CA ASN A 28 12.66 10.95 -0.25
C ASN A 28 13.36 9.90 -1.13
N PRO A 29 13.88 8.80 -0.56
CA PRO A 29 14.62 7.80 -1.32
C PRO A 29 13.70 6.77 -1.99
N ARG A 30 12.42 6.72 -1.63
CA ARG A 30 11.48 5.71 -2.15
C ARG A 30 10.81 6.20 -3.42
N ASN A 31 10.76 5.31 -4.41
CA ASN A 31 9.91 5.44 -5.59
C ASN A 31 8.72 4.50 -5.42
N GLY A 32 7.50 5.05 -5.38
CA GLY A 32 6.26 4.29 -5.23
C GLY A 32 5.51 4.12 -6.56
N ASP A 33 4.53 3.21 -6.56
CA ASP A 33 3.64 2.98 -7.69
C ASP A 33 2.52 4.04 -7.72
N LEU A 34 2.75 5.14 -8.44
CA LEU A 34 1.77 6.22 -8.55
C LEU A 34 0.45 5.77 -9.21
N PRO A 35 0.43 4.98 -10.30
CA PRO A 35 -0.80 4.45 -10.88
C PRO A 35 -1.68 3.71 -9.86
N SER A 36 -1.15 2.73 -9.12
CA SER A 36 -1.95 1.98 -8.14
C SER A 36 -2.45 2.87 -7.00
N ILE A 37 -1.64 3.83 -6.55
CA ILE A 37 -2.06 4.78 -5.51
C ILE A 37 -3.17 5.71 -6.04
N ALA A 38 -3.07 6.18 -7.28
CA ALA A 38 -4.10 7.02 -7.89
C ALA A 38 -5.43 6.26 -8.08
N GLU A 39 -5.37 4.98 -8.46
CA GLU A 39 -6.56 4.13 -8.51
C GLU A 39 -7.17 3.95 -7.12
N SER A 40 -6.35 3.63 -6.10
CA SER A 40 -6.82 3.55 -4.71
C SER A 40 -7.47 4.86 -4.25
N LEU A 41 -6.89 6.02 -4.56
CA LEU A 41 -7.48 7.30 -4.17
C LEU A 41 -8.78 7.60 -4.91
N THR A 42 -8.94 7.11 -6.14
CA THR A 42 -10.18 7.27 -6.92
C THR A 42 -11.30 6.41 -6.36
N VAL A 43 -11.00 5.17 -5.97
CA VAL A 43 -12.00 4.20 -5.47
C VAL A 43 -12.29 4.40 -3.99
N ASN A 44 -11.23 4.51 -3.18
CA ASN A 44 -11.32 4.47 -1.72
C ASN A 44 -11.30 5.87 -1.08
N GLY A 45 -10.97 6.91 -1.85
CA GLY A 45 -10.62 8.22 -1.29
C GLY A 45 -9.40 8.14 -0.38
N GLN A 46 -9.23 9.15 0.46
CA GLN A 46 -8.24 9.15 1.53
C GLN A 46 -8.82 8.43 2.75
N TYR A 47 -8.14 7.40 3.23
CA TYR A 47 -8.52 6.73 4.50
C TYR A 47 -7.51 6.98 5.63
N GLY A 48 -6.33 7.51 5.30
CA GLY A 48 -5.30 7.89 6.28
C GLY A 48 -4.73 9.28 5.96
N ALA A 49 -4.57 10.10 7.00
CA ALA A 49 -3.91 11.40 6.86
C ALA A 49 -2.41 11.23 6.59
N ILE A 50 -1.83 12.07 5.75
CA ILE A 50 -0.37 12.09 5.54
C ILE A 50 0.32 12.83 6.70
N VAL A 51 1.62 12.60 6.91
CA VAL A 51 2.36 13.22 8.02
C VAL A 51 3.22 14.35 7.49
N VAL A 52 3.05 15.55 8.06
CA VAL A 52 3.73 16.77 7.61
C VAL A 52 4.51 17.41 8.77
N ASN A 53 5.77 17.74 8.53
CA ASN A 53 6.60 18.53 9.42
C ASN A 53 6.29 20.03 9.25
N LYS A 54 5.93 20.72 10.32
CA LYS A 54 5.76 22.18 10.33
C LYS A 54 7.06 22.91 9.96
N GLY A 55 8.20 22.32 10.33
CA GLY A 55 9.52 22.76 9.93
C GLY A 55 10.09 23.92 10.73
N THR A 56 9.56 24.21 11.93
CA THR A 56 10.11 25.30 12.76
C THR A 56 11.55 25.01 13.19
N HIS A 57 11.90 23.72 13.31
CA HIS A 57 13.24 23.25 13.66
C HIS A 57 14.15 22.93 12.46
N THR A 58 13.61 22.92 11.23
CA THR A 58 14.38 22.57 10.01
C THR A 58 14.56 23.75 9.05
N GLY A 59 13.73 24.78 9.16
CA GLY A 59 13.63 25.87 8.19
C GLY A 59 12.95 25.48 6.87
N ARG A 60 12.41 24.25 6.77
CA ARG A 60 11.67 23.76 5.60
C ARG A 60 10.22 23.50 6.00
N HIS A 61 9.36 24.46 5.67
CA HIS A 61 7.96 24.45 6.10
C HIS A 61 7.14 23.41 5.36
N ASN A 62 6.17 22.82 6.06
CA ASN A 62 5.16 21.91 5.53
C ASN A 62 5.73 20.74 4.72
N GLU A 63 6.83 20.16 5.20
CA GLU A 63 7.55 19.08 4.51
C GLU A 63 6.90 17.72 4.81
N ILE A 64 6.50 16.98 3.78
CA ILE A 64 5.75 15.71 3.91
C ILE A 64 6.70 14.57 4.29
N LEU A 65 6.63 14.07 5.53
CA LEU A 65 7.50 12.99 6.00
C LEU A 65 6.99 11.59 5.62
N ALA A 66 5.67 11.39 5.63
CA ALA A 66 5.04 10.13 5.23
C ALA A 66 3.83 10.42 4.33
N GLY A 67 3.64 9.60 3.29
CA GLY A 67 2.59 9.83 2.29
C GLY A 67 2.98 10.70 1.10
N ASN A 68 4.28 10.81 0.78
CA ASN A 68 4.77 11.57 -0.39
C ASN A 68 4.12 11.13 -1.71
N HIS A 69 3.92 9.83 -1.93
CA HIS A 69 3.27 9.31 -3.14
C HIS A 69 1.75 9.50 -3.14
N ILE A 70 1.11 9.47 -1.96
CA ILE A 70 -0.31 9.81 -1.80
C ILE A 70 -0.54 11.26 -2.22
N TYR A 71 0.31 12.18 -1.74
CA TYR A 71 0.30 13.58 -2.17
C TYR A 71 0.46 13.74 -3.68
N ALA A 72 1.45 13.06 -4.27
CA ALA A 72 1.71 13.14 -5.71
C ALA A 72 0.52 12.62 -6.54
N ALA A 73 -0.07 11.49 -6.15
CA ALA A 73 -1.26 10.93 -6.78
C ALA A 73 -2.48 11.85 -6.62
N ALA A 74 -2.74 12.37 -5.42
CA ALA A 74 -3.82 13.33 -5.18
C ALA A 74 -3.68 14.59 -6.06
N ARG A 75 -2.45 15.10 -6.23
CA ARG A 75 -2.17 16.20 -7.17
C ARG A 75 -2.43 15.82 -8.62
N GLN A 76 -2.04 14.63 -9.05
CA GLN A 76 -2.31 14.13 -10.40
C GLN A 76 -3.81 14.02 -10.69
N LEU A 77 -4.59 13.63 -9.67
CA LEU A 77 -6.05 13.55 -9.72
C LEU A 77 -6.75 14.92 -9.59
N GLY A 78 -6.00 16.01 -9.41
CA GLY A 78 -6.54 17.36 -9.33
C GLY A 78 -7.22 17.70 -7.99
N TRP A 79 -6.88 17.02 -6.90
CA TRP A 79 -7.42 17.34 -5.58
C TRP A 79 -6.96 18.73 -5.12
N GLU A 80 -7.85 19.49 -4.49
CA GLU A 80 -7.51 20.81 -3.92
C GLU A 80 -7.03 20.72 -2.47
N GLN A 81 -7.54 19.73 -1.73
CA GLN A 81 -7.28 19.54 -0.31
C GLN A 81 -6.88 18.10 -0.01
N ILE A 82 -6.11 17.92 1.06
CA ILE A 82 -5.70 16.61 1.59
C ILE A 82 -5.65 16.67 3.12
N ALA A 83 -6.04 15.59 3.80
CA ALA A 83 -5.96 15.50 5.25
C ALA A 83 -4.51 15.24 5.71
N VAL A 84 -4.06 15.99 6.72
CA VAL A 84 -2.70 15.92 7.25
C VAL A 84 -2.69 15.84 8.77
N THR A 85 -1.71 15.13 9.30
CA THR A 85 -1.30 15.24 10.71
C THR A 85 0.02 15.98 10.80
N TRP A 86 0.15 16.82 11.82
CA TRP A 86 1.30 17.70 11.97
C TRP A 86 2.26 17.18 13.03
N VAL A 87 3.54 17.18 12.69
CA VAL A 87 4.66 17.07 13.63
C VAL A 87 5.54 18.30 13.52
N ASP A 88 6.39 18.54 14.51
CA ASP A 88 7.38 19.62 14.43
C ASP A 88 8.69 19.11 15.02
N VAL A 89 9.58 18.68 14.15
CA VAL A 89 10.77 17.92 14.52
C VAL A 89 12.00 18.41 13.77
N ASP A 90 13.17 18.18 14.33
CA ASP A 90 14.45 18.51 13.71
C ASP A 90 14.76 17.61 12.48
N ASN A 91 15.88 17.88 11.83
CA ASN A 91 16.30 17.16 10.62
C ASN A 91 16.53 15.66 10.88
N ASP A 92 17.08 15.30 12.04
CA ASP A 92 17.44 13.92 12.34
C ASP A 92 16.18 13.09 12.61
N ALA A 93 15.24 13.64 13.38
CA ALA A 93 13.94 13.03 13.63
C ALA A 93 13.10 12.93 12.34
N ALA A 94 13.07 13.97 11.51
CA ALA A 94 12.40 13.94 10.22
C ALA A 94 12.95 12.81 9.33
N ALA A 95 14.28 12.69 9.24
CA ALA A 95 14.93 11.62 8.48
C ALA A 95 14.60 10.23 9.03
N ARG A 96 14.61 10.04 10.37
CA ARG A 96 14.23 8.76 10.99
C ARG A 96 12.80 8.36 10.64
N ILE A 97 11.85 9.30 10.70
CA ILE A 97 10.44 9.06 10.36
C ILE A 97 10.32 8.61 8.90
N VAL A 98 10.92 9.35 7.95
CA VAL A 98 10.89 9.02 6.52
C VAL A 98 11.47 7.63 6.24
N ILE A 99 12.59 7.28 6.88
CA ILE A 99 13.26 6.01 6.64
C ILE A 99 12.49 4.85 7.27
N VAL A 100 12.01 4.98 8.51
CA VAL A 100 11.31 3.88 9.18
C VAL A 100 9.98 3.58 8.51
N ASP A 101 9.21 4.60 8.09
CA ASP A 101 7.94 4.45 7.39
C ASP A 101 8.08 3.60 6.11
N ASN A 102 9.13 3.87 5.33
CA ASN A 102 9.44 3.08 4.14
C ASN A 102 9.93 1.68 4.51
N ARG A 103 10.88 1.58 5.46
CA ARG A 103 11.58 0.33 5.76
C ARG A 103 10.67 -0.70 6.43
N THR A 104 9.75 -0.30 7.28
CA THR A 104 8.83 -1.24 7.93
C THR A 104 7.88 -1.88 6.93
N ASN A 105 7.46 -1.14 5.89
CA ASN A 105 6.67 -1.68 4.79
C ASN A 105 7.49 -2.66 3.93
N ASP A 106 8.76 -2.34 3.66
CA ASP A 106 9.65 -3.23 2.89
C ASP A 106 10.03 -4.53 3.64
N LEU A 107 9.98 -4.51 4.97
CA LEU A 107 10.24 -5.67 5.82
C LEU A 107 8.99 -6.53 6.06
N ALA A 108 7.81 -6.03 5.72
CA ALA A 108 6.57 -6.77 5.86
C ALA A 108 6.51 -7.87 4.79
N GLY A 109 5.94 -9.02 5.18
CA GLY A 109 5.56 -10.08 4.26
C GLY A 109 4.06 -10.33 4.35
N TYR A 110 3.53 -11.09 3.40
CA TYR A 110 2.14 -11.54 3.41
C TYR A 110 2.06 -12.99 3.86
N ASP A 111 0.98 -13.32 4.57
CA ASP A 111 0.45 -14.68 4.56
C ASP A 111 -0.25 -14.86 3.21
N SER A 112 0.41 -15.54 2.27
CA SER A 112 -0.08 -15.67 0.90
C SER A 112 -1.42 -16.41 0.81
N VAL A 113 -1.68 -17.36 1.72
CA VAL A 113 -2.94 -18.12 1.74
C VAL A 113 -4.08 -17.20 2.15
N LEU A 114 -3.91 -16.51 3.27
CA LEU A 114 -4.93 -15.57 3.75
C LEU A 114 -5.13 -14.39 2.80
N LEU A 115 -4.05 -13.91 2.16
CA LEU A 115 -4.14 -12.86 1.16
C LEU A 115 -4.97 -13.30 -0.06
N ALA A 116 -4.73 -14.51 -0.58
CA ALA A 116 -5.46 -15.05 -1.72
C ALA A 116 -6.95 -15.26 -1.37
N GLU A 117 -7.25 -15.73 -0.16
CA GLU A 117 -8.61 -15.89 0.36
C GLU A 117 -9.35 -14.54 0.35
N ILE A 118 -8.80 -13.52 1.01
CA ILE A 118 -9.41 -12.18 1.08
C ILE A 118 -9.61 -11.59 -0.33
N LEU A 119 -8.61 -11.67 -1.20
CA LEU A 119 -8.71 -11.13 -2.56
C LEU A 119 -9.76 -11.87 -3.41
N SER A 120 -9.98 -13.16 -3.17
CA SER A 120 -10.99 -13.95 -3.87
C SER A 120 -12.43 -13.60 -3.44
N GLU A 121 -12.60 -13.10 -2.22
CA GLU A 121 -13.90 -12.67 -1.69
C GLU A 121 -14.30 -11.27 -2.17
N ILE A 122 -13.35 -10.44 -2.58
CA ILE A 122 -13.60 -9.07 -3.05
C ILE A 122 -14.17 -9.12 -4.48
N PRO A 123 -15.41 -8.63 -4.72
CA PRO A 123 -16.03 -8.69 -6.05
C PRO A 123 -15.38 -7.76 -7.08
N ASP A 124 -14.85 -6.62 -6.63
CA ASP A 124 -14.17 -5.60 -7.45
C ASP A 124 -12.80 -5.28 -6.83
N LEU A 125 -11.74 -5.65 -7.54
CA LEU A 125 -10.36 -5.46 -7.09
C LEU A 125 -9.84 -4.04 -7.30
N SER A 126 -10.61 -3.14 -7.91
CA SER A 126 -10.20 -1.77 -8.18
C SER A 126 -9.74 -1.08 -6.89
N GLY A 127 -8.55 -0.47 -6.92
CA GLY A 127 -8.00 0.24 -5.76
C GLY A 127 -7.38 -0.65 -4.67
N THR A 128 -7.35 -1.97 -4.87
CA THR A 128 -6.59 -2.90 -3.99
C THR A 128 -5.11 -2.96 -4.35
N GLY A 129 -4.75 -2.59 -5.58
CA GLY A 129 -3.41 -2.79 -6.14
C GLY A 129 -3.16 -4.20 -6.68
N TYR A 130 -4.18 -5.08 -6.67
CA TYR A 130 -4.12 -6.41 -7.26
C TYR A 130 -5.02 -6.48 -8.48
N ASP A 131 -4.53 -7.12 -9.54
CA ASP A 131 -5.34 -7.54 -10.67
C ASP A 131 -5.72 -9.02 -10.55
N ARG A 132 -6.64 -9.47 -11.42
CA ARG A 132 -7.10 -10.86 -11.42
C ARG A 132 -5.95 -11.85 -11.66
N GLU A 133 -5.03 -11.51 -12.53
CA GLU A 133 -3.86 -12.34 -12.83
C GLU A 133 -2.96 -12.52 -11.60
N SER A 134 -2.78 -11.49 -10.79
CA SER A 134 -2.00 -11.58 -9.55
C SER A 134 -2.69 -12.41 -8.48
N VAL A 135 -4.03 -12.38 -8.42
CA VAL A 135 -4.80 -13.28 -7.55
C VAL A 135 -4.66 -14.73 -8.00
N ASP A 136 -4.79 -15.00 -9.30
CA ASP A 136 -4.63 -16.35 -9.87
C ASP A 136 -3.22 -16.91 -9.57
N ARG A 137 -2.17 -16.08 -9.73
CA ARG A 137 -0.79 -16.47 -9.36
C ARG A 137 -0.64 -16.79 -7.87
N LEU A 138 -1.28 -16.04 -6.97
CA LEU A 138 -1.26 -16.33 -5.53
C LEU A 138 -1.97 -17.66 -5.20
N LEU A 139 -3.06 -17.97 -5.90
CA LEU A 139 -3.78 -19.24 -5.75
C LEU A 139 -2.95 -20.42 -6.25
N ASP A 140 -2.27 -20.27 -7.39
CA ASP A 140 -1.38 -21.29 -7.94
C ASP A 140 -0.21 -21.58 -6.99
N ASP A 141 0.45 -20.54 -6.48
CA ASP A 141 1.59 -20.66 -5.55
C ASP A 141 1.20 -21.26 -4.18
N THR A 142 -0.07 -21.15 -3.79
CA THR A 142 -0.60 -21.71 -2.53
C THR A 142 -1.20 -23.11 -2.72
N SER A 143 -1.47 -23.51 -3.97
CA SER A 143 -1.85 -24.88 -4.27
C SER A 143 -0.66 -25.82 -4.03
N LEU A 144 -0.88 -26.88 -3.24
CA LEU A 144 0.10 -27.96 -3.17
C LEU A 144 0.29 -28.52 -4.59
N PRO A 145 1.50 -28.96 -4.98
CA PRO A 145 1.68 -29.56 -6.29
C PRO A 145 0.66 -30.69 -6.47
N GLU A 146 -0.01 -30.72 -7.63
CA GLU A 146 -0.79 -31.89 -8.04
C GLU A 146 0.06 -33.13 -7.75
N THR A 147 -0.54 -34.10 -7.05
CA THR A 147 0.10 -35.39 -6.73
C THR A 147 0.87 -35.85 -7.96
N LEU A 148 2.20 -35.84 -7.88
CA LEU A 148 3.03 -36.34 -8.96
C LEU A 148 2.70 -37.82 -9.10
N GLU A 149 1.91 -38.19 -10.12
CA GLU A 149 1.78 -39.58 -10.51
C GLU A 149 3.14 -40.06 -11.01
N LEU A 150 3.89 -40.70 -10.12
CA LEU A 150 5.10 -41.40 -10.47
C LEU A 150 4.70 -42.54 -11.42
N THR A 151 5.16 -42.47 -12.67
CA THR A 151 4.88 -43.48 -13.71
C THR A 151 5.48 -44.85 -13.40
N SER A 152 6.28 -44.97 -12.33
CA SER A 152 6.70 -46.24 -11.76
C SER A 152 7.16 -46.06 -10.32
N ASP A 153 6.99 -47.10 -9.51
CA ASP A 153 7.52 -47.24 -8.15
C ASP A 153 9.05 -47.42 -8.09
N GLY A 154 9.75 -47.29 -9.21
CA GLY A 154 11.19 -47.60 -9.32
C GLY A 154 11.55 -49.08 -9.09
N ALA A 155 10.58 -49.94 -8.81
CA ALA A 155 10.75 -51.39 -8.60
C ALA A 155 10.15 -52.24 -9.72
N GLY A 156 9.49 -51.62 -10.70
CA GLY A 156 8.98 -52.28 -11.90
C GLY A 156 7.73 -53.13 -11.65
N THR A 157 6.95 -52.83 -10.60
CA THR A 157 5.78 -53.64 -10.22
C THR A 157 4.46 -53.14 -10.82
N GLY A 158 4.44 -51.93 -11.37
CA GLY A 158 3.26 -51.34 -12.03
C GLY A 158 2.16 -50.85 -11.08
N ALA A 159 2.41 -50.77 -9.77
CA ALA A 159 1.48 -50.19 -8.82
C ALA A 159 1.76 -48.69 -8.62
N ALA A 160 0.72 -47.84 -8.72
CA ALA A 160 0.80 -46.43 -8.40
C ALA A 160 1.02 -46.25 -6.89
N ALA A 161 2.08 -45.55 -6.50
CA ALA A 161 2.36 -45.22 -5.10
C ALA A 161 1.71 -43.87 -4.77
N THR A 162 0.74 -43.86 -3.86
CA THR A 162 0.21 -42.63 -3.25
C THR A 162 1.06 -42.26 -2.03
N VAL A 163 1.58 -41.04 -2.00
CA VAL A 163 2.31 -40.50 -0.85
C VAL A 163 1.38 -39.57 -0.09
N ASP A 164 0.91 -40.01 1.08
CA ASP A 164 0.18 -39.15 2.02
C ASP A 164 1.18 -38.24 2.73
N TYR A 165 0.95 -36.92 2.68
CA TYR A 165 1.66 -35.95 3.50
C TYR A 165 1.07 -35.93 4.91
N LEU A 166 1.95 -36.04 5.92
CA LEU A 166 1.64 -35.83 7.35
C LEU A 166 1.59 -34.34 7.70
#